data_AF-A0A9D6Z330-F1
#
_entry.id   AF-A0A9D6Z330-F1
#
_cell.length_a   1.000
_cell.length_b   1.000
_cell.length_c   1.000
_cell.angle_alpha   90.00
_cell.angle_beta   90.00
_cell.angle_gamma   90.00
#
_symmetry.space_group_name_H-M   'P 1'
#
loop_
_entity.id
_entity.type
_entity.pdbx_description
1 polymer ?
#
loop_
_entity_poly.entity_id
_entity_poly.type
_entity_poly.pdbx_seq_one_letter_code
_entity_poly.pdbx_strand_id
1 'polypeptide(L)'
;MKDQHIALSEAEKVQVLLRALDERYKAMHTVRERAQSVAIWGLGVLIVASGWIVQRESLVGVDMRAAATALVLLALYVLKEHYIKDLDKTFQDQHKVAVRIEKILGLYERGAFAEEGVYPEIWSLDSSEKRKRLFFYATYRLLYMGVFIFLAVLWLANL
;
A
#
# COMPACT_ATOMS: atom_id res chain seq x y z
N MET A 1 31.05 -30.10 -15.01
CA MET A 1 31.26 -28.67 -14.76
C MET A 1 31.38 -28.51 -13.25
N LYS A 2 32.57 -28.17 -12.74
CA LYS A 2 32.78 -27.92 -11.31
C LYS A 2 32.19 -26.54 -11.01
N ASP A 3 31.22 -26.48 -10.11
CA ASP A 3 30.70 -25.24 -9.56
C ASP A 3 31.86 -24.47 -8.91
N GLN A 4 32.34 -23.44 -9.61
CA GLN A 4 33.21 -22.44 -9.04
C GLN A 4 32.38 -21.62 -8.04
N HIS A 5 32.41 -22.03 -6.78
CA HIS A 5 32.03 -21.15 -5.68
C HIS A 5 32.99 -19.95 -5.72
N ILE A 6 32.54 -18.85 -6.30
CA ILE A 6 33.23 -17.56 -6.19
C ILE A 6 33.20 -17.20 -4.71
N ALA A 7 34.32 -17.40 -4.03
CA ALA A 7 34.49 -17.00 -2.64
C ALA A 7 34.55 -15.48 -2.59
N LEU A 8 33.40 -14.85 -2.37
CA LEU A 8 33.30 -13.40 -2.18
C LEU A 8 34.02 -13.00 -0.89
N SER A 9 34.75 -11.88 -0.95
CA SER A 9 35.29 -11.19 0.21
C SER A 9 34.15 -10.75 1.14
N GLU A 10 34.40 -10.70 2.45
CA GLU A 10 33.42 -10.20 3.43
C GLU A 10 32.95 -8.78 3.08
N ALA A 11 33.83 -7.93 2.57
CA ALA A 11 33.46 -6.58 2.12
C ALA A 11 32.50 -6.61 0.92
N GLU A 12 32.68 -7.55 0.00
CA GLU A 12 31.80 -7.73 -1.17
C GLU A 12 30.43 -8.26 -0.74
N LYS A 13 30.40 -9.21 0.21
CA LYS A 13 29.14 -9.72 0.77
C LYS A 13 28.33 -8.61 1.43
N VAL A 14 28.97 -7.74 2.22
CA VAL A 14 28.30 -6.59 2.85
C VAL A 14 27.74 -5.64 1.80
N GLN A 15 28.50 -5.31 0.75
CA GLN A 15 28.01 -4.44 -0.32
C GLN A 15 26.81 -5.06 -1.05
N VAL A 16 26.82 -6.36 -1.32
CA VAL A 16 25.69 -7.07 -1.92
C VAL A 16 24.46 -6.99 -1.01
N LEU A 17 24.61 -7.18 0.30
CA LEU A 17 23.52 -7.06 1.26
C LEU A 17 22.94 -5.64 1.32
N LEU A 18 23.80 -4.62 1.37
CA LEU A 18 23.37 -3.22 1.38
C LEU A 18 22.62 -2.84 0.10
N ARG A 19 23.11 -3.28 -1.06
CA ARG A 19 22.43 -3.06 -2.34
C ARG A 19 21.08 -3.77 -2.39
N ALA A 20 21.02 -5.02 -1.93
CA ALA A 20 19.76 -5.76 -1.85
C ALA A 20 18.75 -5.07 -0.91
N LEU A 21 19.21 -4.54 0.22
CA LEU A 21 18.38 -3.79 1.17
C LEU A 21 17.81 -2.51 0.54
N ASP A 22 18.65 -1.71 -0.14
CA ASP A 22 18.22 -0.50 -0.85
C ASP A 22 17.16 -0.82 -1.93
N GLU A 23 17.35 -1.89 -2.70
CA GLU A 23 16.37 -2.35 -3.67
C GLU A 23 15.03 -2.73 -3.01
N ARG A 24 15.04 -3.38 -1.84
CA ARG A 24 13.80 -3.69 -1.10
C ARG A 24 13.10 -2.42 -0.60
N TYR A 25 13.84 -1.43 -0.12
CA TYR A 25 13.25 -0.15 0.29
C TYR A 25 12.64 0.60 -0.89
N LYS A 26 13.32 0.67 -2.03
CA LYS A 26 12.77 1.24 -3.27
C LYS A 26 11.48 0.54 -3.69
N ALA A 27 11.48 -0.79 -3.70
CA ALA A 27 10.28 -1.56 -4.05
C ALA A 27 9.10 -1.27 -3.09
N MET A 28 9.36 -1.23 -1.78
CA MET A 28 8.35 -0.87 -0.78
C MET A 28 7.82 0.56 -0.96
N HIS A 29 8.69 1.51 -1.29
CA HIS A 29 8.29 2.89 -1.59
C HIS A 29 7.37 2.95 -2.82
N THR A 30 7.75 2.29 -3.91
CA THR A 30 6.93 2.20 -5.13
C THR A 30 5.55 1.58 -4.86
N VAL A 31 5.46 0.54 -4.02
CA VAL A 31 4.17 -0.05 -3.65
C VAL A 31 3.28 0.94 -2.90
N ARG A 32 3.84 1.71 -1.96
CA ARG A 32 3.09 2.75 -1.24
C ARG A 32 2.61 3.85 -2.18
N GLU A 33 3.48 4.31 -3.06
CA GLU A 33 3.15 5.34 -4.06
C GLU A 33 2.01 4.89 -4.98
N ARG A 34 2.04 3.63 -5.44
CA ARG A 34 0.95 3.04 -6.25
C ARG A 34 -0.37 3.00 -5.47
N ALA A 35 -0.35 2.56 -4.21
CA ALA A 35 -1.54 2.51 -3.37
C ALA A 35 -2.13 3.92 -3.15
N GLN A 36 -1.30 4.93 -2.90
CA GLN A 36 -1.72 6.32 -2.76
C GLN A 36 -2.26 6.90 -4.06
N SER A 37 -1.57 6.67 -5.19
CA SER A 37 -1.97 7.16 -6.50
C SER A 37 -3.37 6.64 -6.87
N VAL A 38 -3.63 5.35 -6.67
CA VAL A 38 -4.96 4.76 -6.91
C VAL A 38 -6.02 5.35 -5.99
N ALA A 39 -5.69 5.63 -4.73
CA ALA A 39 -6.62 6.28 -3.81
C ALA A 39 -6.99 7.70 -4.28
N ILE A 40 -6.00 8.48 -4.70
CA ILE A 40 -6.17 9.86 -5.20
C ILE A 40 -6.99 9.86 -6.50
N TRP A 41 -6.66 8.99 -7.45
CA TRP A 41 -7.42 8.86 -8.69
C TRP A 41 -8.85 8.40 -8.45
N GLY A 42 -9.05 7.40 -7.59
CA GLY A 42 -10.37 6.93 -7.21
C GLY A 42 -11.21 8.04 -6.59
N LEU A 43 -10.65 8.82 -5.66
CA LEU A 43 -11.30 9.98 -5.10
C LEU A 43 -11.63 11.05 -6.14
N GLY A 44 -10.67 11.40 -7.00
CA GLY A 44 -10.85 12.42 -8.03
C GLY A 44 -12.00 12.09 -8.95
N VAL A 45 -12.07 10.83 -9.43
CA VAL A 45 -13.18 10.34 -10.26
C VAL A 45 -14.51 10.44 -9.51
N LEU A 46 -14.57 10.01 -8.26
CA LEU A 46 -15.80 10.04 -7.46
C LEU A 46 -16.28 11.47 -7.18
N ILE A 47 -15.37 12.40 -6.88
CA ILE A 47 -15.68 13.82 -6.64
C ILE A 47 -16.21 14.47 -7.92
N VAL A 48 -15.51 14.28 -9.05
CA VAL A 48 -15.95 14.84 -10.34
C VAL A 48 -17.30 14.26 -10.76
N ALA A 49 -17.50 12.95 -10.60
CA ALA A 49 -18.79 12.31 -10.89
C ALA A 49 -19.90 12.84 -9.97
N SER A 50 -19.61 13.08 -8.69
CA SER A 50 -20.56 13.70 -7.75
C SER A 50 -20.93 15.12 -8.19
N GLY A 51 -19.94 15.94 -8.53
CA GLY A 51 -20.18 17.31 -9.02
C GLY A 51 -21.01 17.33 -10.30
N TRP A 52 -20.75 16.41 -11.22
CA TRP A 52 -21.54 16.25 -12.45
C TRP A 52 -23.00 15.91 -12.18
N ILE A 53 -23.27 15.01 -11.22
CA ILE A 53 -24.65 14.66 -10.83
C ILE A 53 -25.38 15.89 -10.29
N VAL A 54 -24.74 16.69 -9.44
CA VAL A 54 -25.34 17.89 -8.85
C VAL A 54 -25.66 18.95 -9.89
N GLN A 55 -24.85 19.08 -10.95
CA GLN A 55 -25.06 20.06 -12.01
C GLN A 55 -26.18 19.69 -12.99
N ARG A 56 -26.56 18.41 -13.05
CA ARG A 56 -27.61 17.96 -13.97
C ARG A 56 -28.98 18.27 -13.38
N GLU A 57 -29.73 19.15 -14.03
CA GLU A 57 -31.14 19.42 -13.70
C GLU A 57 -32.08 18.24 -14.00
N SER A 58 -31.63 17.23 -14.76
CA SER A 58 -32.45 16.06 -15.07
C SER A 58 -32.43 15.04 -13.93
N LEU A 59 -33.61 14.65 -13.44
CA LEU A 59 -33.76 13.56 -12.49
C LEU A 59 -33.15 12.26 -13.06
N VAL A 60 -32.11 11.75 -12.39
CA VAL A 60 -31.58 10.41 -12.71
C VAL A 60 -32.65 9.39 -12.29
N GLY A 61 -33.15 8.58 -13.22
CA GLY A 61 -34.13 7.54 -12.93
C GLY A 61 -33.62 6.54 -11.88
N VAL A 62 -34.53 5.98 -11.09
CA VAL A 62 -34.19 5.05 -9.98
C VAL A 62 -33.36 3.86 -10.48
N ASP A 63 -33.70 3.31 -11.66
CA ASP A 63 -32.97 2.19 -12.26
C ASP A 63 -31.51 2.52 -12.56
N MET A 64 -31.24 3.74 -13.05
CA MET A 64 -29.88 4.20 -13.34
C MET A 64 -29.08 4.43 -12.06
N ARG A 65 -29.71 4.90 -10.97
CA ARG A 65 -29.06 5.04 -9.66
C ARG A 65 -28.70 3.68 -9.06
N ALA A 66 -29.62 2.72 -9.16
CA ALA A 66 -29.38 1.36 -8.69
C ALA A 66 -28.24 0.70 -9.47
N ALA A 67 -28.23 0.83 -10.80
CA ALA A 67 -27.15 0.33 -11.65
C ALA A 67 -25.79 0.98 -11.32
N ALA A 68 -25.76 2.31 -11.17
CA ALA A 68 -24.53 3.03 -10.81
C ALA A 68 -24.02 2.64 -9.40
N THR A 69 -24.92 2.46 -8.44
CA THR A 69 -24.59 1.99 -7.09
C THR A 69 -23.95 0.60 -7.14
N ALA A 70 -24.59 -0.35 -7.84
CA ALA A 70 -24.06 -1.70 -7.99
C ALA A 70 -22.68 -1.70 -8.67
N LEU A 71 -22.50 -0.89 -9.71
CA LEU A 71 -21.24 -0.77 -10.43
C LEU A 71 -20.11 -0.22 -9.54
N VAL A 72 -20.37 0.85 -8.78
CA VAL A 72 -19.38 1.45 -7.88
C VAL A 72 -19.00 0.51 -6.74
N LEU A 73 -19.98 -0.18 -6.14
CA LEU A 73 -19.70 -1.17 -5.10
C LEU A 73 -18.91 -2.37 -5.64
N LEU A 74 -19.22 -2.83 -6.84
CA LEU A 74 -18.47 -3.89 -7.51
C LEU A 74 -17.03 -3.45 -7.80
N ALA A 75 -16.85 -2.24 -8.35
CA ALA A 75 -15.53 -1.68 -8.63
C ALA A 75 -14.71 -1.54 -7.35
N LEU A 76 -15.31 -1.06 -6.27
CA LEU A 76 -14.67 -0.95 -4.96
C LEU A 76 -14.28 -2.31 -4.40
N TYR A 77 -15.13 -3.33 -4.55
CA TYR A 77 -14.84 -4.69 -4.12
C TYR A 77 -13.64 -5.28 -4.87
N VAL A 78 -13.64 -5.17 -6.21
CA VAL A 78 -12.52 -5.64 -7.04
C VAL A 78 -11.24 -4.92 -6.68
N LEU A 79 -11.30 -3.58 -6.55
CA LEU A 79 -10.13 -2.78 -6.20
C LEU A 79 -9.56 -3.18 -4.84
N LYS A 80 -10.42 -3.37 -3.84
CA LYS A 80 -10.02 -3.76 -2.49
C LYS A 80 -9.42 -5.17 -2.47
N GLU A 81 -10.15 -6.17 -2.92
CA GLU A 81 -9.79 -7.58 -2.72
C GLU A 81 -8.68 -8.04 -3.66
N HIS A 82 -8.56 -7.45 -4.86
CA HIS A 82 -7.56 -7.88 -5.83
C HIS A 82 -6.36 -6.93 -5.83
N TYR A 83 -6.58 -5.64 -5.99
CA TYR A 83 -5.47 -4.71 -6.20
C TYR A 83 -4.77 -4.32 -4.88
N ILE A 84 -5.51 -3.75 -3.92
CA ILE A 84 -4.89 -3.22 -2.70
C ILE A 84 -4.37 -4.36 -1.80
N LYS A 85 -5.10 -5.47 -1.73
CA LYS A 85 -4.67 -6.67 -1.00
C LYS A 85 -3.38 -7.27 -1.56
N ASP A 86 -3.23 -7.31 -2.89
CA ASP A 86 -2.01 -7.79 -3.53
C ASP A 86 -0.83 -6.84 -3.30
N LEU A 87 -1.07 -5.53 -3.30
CA LEU A 87 -0.07 -4.54 -2.90
C LEU A 87 0.36 -4.70 -1.43
N ASP A 88 -0.57 -4.92 -0.50
CA ASP A 88 -0.24 -5.15 0.91
C ASP A 88 0.59 -6.42 1.08
N LYS A 89 0.19 -7.52 0.42
CA LYS A 89 0.97 -8.76 0.42
C LYS A 89 2.38 -8.55 -0.13
N THR A 90 2.50 -7.90 -1.28
CA THR A 90 3.79 -7.60 -1.91
C THR A 90 4.66 -6.77 -0.97
N PHE A 91 4.08 -5.74 -0.33
CA PHE A 91 4.77 -4.92 0.65
C PHE A 91 5.31 -5.76 1.82
N GLN A 92 4.48 -6.66 2.36
CA GLN A 92 4.84 -7.53 3.47
C GLN A 92 5.99 -8.47 3.10
N ASP A 93 5.95 -9.06 1.90
CA ASP A 93 7.00 -9.96 1.42
C ASP A 93 8.33 -9.22 1.25
N GLN A 94 8.33 -8.02 0.68
CA GLN A 94 9.55 -7.19 0.59
C GLN A 94 10.09 -6.81 1.96
N HIS A 95 9.21 -6.46 2.89
CA HIS A 95 9.61 -6.09 4.23
C HIS A 95 10.23 -7.26 5.01
N LYS A 96 9.67 -8.46 4.90
CA LYS A 96 10.23 -9.65 5.55
C LYS A 96 11.67 -9.91 5.09
N VAL A 97 11.93 -9.73 3.80
CA VAL A 97 13.29 -9.85 3.24
C VAL A 97 14.19 -8.73 3.76
N ALA A 98 13.72 -7.48 3.79
CA ALA A 98 14.48 -6.36 4.34
C ALA A 98 14.89 -6.61 5.80
N VAL A 99 13.95 -7.00 6.67
CA VAL A 99 14.23 -7.31 8.08
C VAL A 99 15.24 -8.45 8.24
N ARG A 100 15.18 -9.46 7.37
CA ARG A 100 16.19 -10.54 7.39
C ARG A 100 17.59 -10.01 7.06
N ILE A 101 17.71 -9.13 6.07
CA ILE A 101 19.00 -8.51 5.70
C ILE A 101 19.49 -7.61 6.85
N GLU A 102 18.61 -6.80 7.43
CA GLU A 102 18.92 -5.92 8.57
C GLU A 102 19.44 -6.69 9.79
N LYS A 103 18.83 -7.85 10.08
CA LYS A 103 19.29 -8.76 11.14
C LYS A 103 20.68 -9.33 10.85
N ILE A 104 20.92 -9.79 9.61
CA ILE A 104 22.24 -10.31 9.20
C ILE A 104 23.32 -9.23 9.30
N LEU A 105 22.96 -7.99 8.98
CA LEU A 105 23.87 -6.85 9.12
C LEU A 105 24.10 -6.43 10.58
N GLY A 106 23.36 -6.96 11.55
CA GLY A 106 23.50 -6.61 12.96
C GLY A 106 22.87 -5.26 13.33
N LEU A 107 21.95 -4.73 12.51
CA LEU A 107 21.38 -3.37 12.73
C LEU A 107 20.51 -3.27 14.00
N TYR A 108 20.05 -4.39 14.54
CA TYR A 108 19.29 -4.46 15.78
C TYR A 108 20.15 -4.78 17.01
N GLU A 109 21.41 -5.17 16.80
CA GLU A 109 22.29 -5.67 17.86
C GLU A 109 23.03 -4.53 18.56
N ARG A 110 23.09 -4.60 19.89
CA ARG A 110 23.89 -3.67 20.69
C ARG A 110 25.38 -3.96 20.52
N GLY A 111 26.19 -2.93 20.37
CA GLY A 111 27.64 -3.05 20.22
C GLY A 111 28.11 -3.41 18.81
N ALA A 112 27.20 -3.70 17.87
CA ALA A 112 27.58 -3.97 16.47
C ALA A 112 28.04 -2.70 15.73
N PHE A 113 27.33 -1.58 15.94
CA PHE A 113 27.67 -0.27 15.35
C PHE A 113 27.69 0.88 16.37
N ALA A 114 26.88 0.79 17.42
CA ALA A 114 26.80 1.75 18.51
C ALA A 114 26.47 1.03 19.83
N GLU A 115 26.52 1.73 20.97
CA GLU A 115 26.13 1.16 22.27
C GLU A 115 24.70 0.59 22.25
N GLU A 116 23.81 1.24 21.51
CA GLU A 116 22.47 0.75 21.19
C GLU A 116 22.41 0.23 19.75
N GLY A 117 21.47 -0.67 19.45
CA GLY A 117 21.19 -1.08 18.07
C GLY A 117 20.75 0.13 17.25
N VAL A 118 21.23 0.23 16.00
CA VAL A 118 20.86 1.31 15.07
C VAL A 118 19.36 1.41 14.90
N TYR A 119 18.69 0.25 14.87
CA TYR A 119 17.23 0.15 14.85
C TYR A 119 16.69 -0.43 16.16
N PRO A 120 15.54 0.09 16.62
CA PRO A 120 14.90 -0.46 17.79
C PRO A 120 14.36 -1.86 17.49
N GLU A 121 14.53 -2.78 18.45
CA GLU A 121 14.19 -4.19 18.28
C GLU A 121 12.70 -4.44 17.93
N ILE A 122 11.82 -3.53 18.37
CA ILE A 122 10.39 -3.49 18.02
C ILE A 122 10.11 -3.33 16.52
N TRP A 123 11.09 -2.92 15.71
CA TRP A 123 10.95 -2.84 14.25
C TRP A 123 11.29 -4.17 13.58
N SER A 124 12.08 -5.01 14.23
CA SER A 124 12.41 -6.37 13.79
C SER A 124 11.29 -7.39 14.03
N LEU A 125 10.33 -7.03 14.89
CA LEU A 125 9.16 -7.81 15.26
C LEU A 125 7.96 -7.48 14.35
N ASP A 126 7.04 -8.44 14.27
CA ASP A 126 5.74 -8.32 13.58
C ASP A 126 4.88 -7.12 14.05
N SER A 127 5.27 -6.40 15.10
CA SER A 127 4.68 -5.10 15.50
C SER A 127 4.71 -4.06 14.38
N SER A 128 5.62 -4.19 13.42
CA SER A 128 5.61 -3.40 12.20
C SER A 128 4.39 -3.71 11.32
N GLU A 129 3.80 -4.91 11.34
CA GLU A 129 2.52 -5.20 10.66
C GLU A 129 1.40 -4.27 11.12
N LYS A 130 1.28 -4.00 12.42
CA LYS A 130 0.21 -3.15 12.96
C LYS A 130 0.30 -1.73 12.41
N ARG A 131 1.53 -1.20 12.30
CA ARG A 131 1.81 0.13 11.74
C ARG A 131 1.71 0.17 10.21
N LYS A 132 2.08 -0.93 9.53
CA LYS A 132 1.95 -1.09 8.07
C LYS A 132 0.50 -1.21 7.62
N ARG A 133 -0.31 -2.00 8.34
CA ARG A 133 -1.75 -2.09 8.14
C ARG A 133 -2.40 -0.72 8.29
N LEU A 134 -1.86 0.16 9.15
CA LEU A 134 -2.37 1.52 9.30
C LEU A 134 -2.35 2.32 7.99
N PHE A 135 -1.30 2.16 7.16
CA PHE A 135 -1.17 2.84 5.86
C PHE A 135 -2.25 2.36 4.88
N PHE A 136 -2.32 1.06 4.62
CA PHE A 136 -3.33 0.50 3.72
C PHE A 136 -4.75 0.72 4.26
N TYR A 137 -4.92 0.71 5.57
CA TYR A 137 -6.18 1.02 6.24
C TYR A 137 -6.61 2.48 6.09
N ALA A 138 -5.68 3.43 6.16
CA ALA A 138 -5.96 4.82 5.83
C ALA A 138 -6.38 4.96 4.37
N THR A 139 -5.71 4.28 3.44
CA THR A 139 -6.10 4.22 2.02
C THR A 139 -7.51 3.68 1.83
N TYR A 140 -7.88 2.59 2.52
CA TYR A 140 -9.24 2.05 2.47
C TYR A 140 -10.28 3.04 2.97
N ARG A 141 -10.04 3.66 4.14
CA ARG A 141 -10.97 4.65 4.71
C ARG A 141 -11.21 5.82 3.78
N LEU A 142 -10.15 6.30 3.14
CA LEU A 142 -10.21 7.41 2.20
C LEU A 142 -11.08 7.06 0.98
N LEU A 143 -10.88 5.88 0.39
CA LEU A 143 -11.72 5.39 -0.72
C LEU A 143 -13.18 5.17 -0.31
N TYR A 144 -13.43 4.58 0.87
CA TYR A 144 -14.79 4.40 1.38
C TYR A 144 -15.51 5.73 1.58
N MET A 145 -14.80 6.75 2.08
CA MET A 145 -15.35 8.09 2.24
C MET A 145 -15.76 8.69 0.90
N GLY A 146 -14.92 8.58 -0.14
CA GLY A 146 -15.27 9.04 -1.49
C GLY A 146 -16.50 8.33 -2.05
N VAL A 147 -16.57 7.00 -1.90
CA VAL A 147 -17.72 6.21 -2.35
C VAL A 147 -18.99 6.59 -1.59
N PHE A 148 -18.89 6.75 -0.28
CA PHE A 148 -20.01 7.18 0.55
C PHE A 148 -20.56 8.54 0.12
N ILE A 149 -19.68 9.53 -0.11
CA ILE A 149 -20.08 10.86 -0.59
C ILE A 149 -20.77 10.75 -1.95
N PHE A 150 -20.19 9.98 -2.88
CA PHE A 150 -20.78 9.78 -4.21
C PHE A 150 -22.17 9.15 -4.13
N LEU A 151 -22.34 8.10 -3.32
CA LEU A 151 -23.64 7.46 -3.13
C LEU A 151 -24.64 8.41 -2.46
N ALA A 152 -24.21 9.17 -1.45
CA ALA A 152 -25.07 10.16 -0.82
C ALA A 152 -25.55 11.20 -1.85
N VAL A 153 -24.66 11.73 -2.67
CA VAL A 153 -25.02 12.69 -3.74
C VAL A 153 -25.97 12.04 -4.76
N LEU A 154 -25.66 10.83 -5.23
CA LEU A 154 -26.48 10.12 -6.22
C LEU A 154 -27.93 9.93 -5.76
N TRP A 155 -28.13 9.65 -4.47
CA TRP A 155 -29.47 9.41 -3.91
C TRP A 155 -30.17 10.67 -3.40
N LEU A 156 -29.42 11.65 -2.86
CA LEU A 156 -29.98 12.89 -2.28
C LEU A 156 -30.20 14.01 -3.29
N ALA A 157 -29.46 14.07 -4.41
CA ALA A 157 -29.57 15.15 -5.38
C ALA A 157 -30.95 15.28 -6.08
N ASN A 158 -31.91 14.43 -5.72
CA ASN A 158 -33.23 14.34 -6.34
C ASN A 158 -34.34 14.04 -5.30
N LEU A 159 -34.09 14.34 -4.02
CA LEU A 159 -35.14 14.54 -3.00
C LEU A 159 -35.56 16.01 -3.05
#